data_AF-K0RVR4-F1
#
_entry.id   AF-K0RVR4-F1
#
_cell.length_a   1.000
_cell.length_b   1.000
_cell.length_c   1.000
_cell.angle_alpha   90.00
_cell.angle_beta   90.00
_cell.angle_gamma   90.00
#
_symmetry.space_group_name_H-M   'P 1'
#
loop_
_entity.id
_entity.type
_entity.pdbx_description
1 polymer ?
#
loop_
_entity_poly.entity_id
_entity_poly.type
_entity_poly.pdbx_seq_one_letter_code
_entity_poly.pdbx_strand_id
1 'polypeptide(L)'
;SDSERYTDAILHAQAQNKTNPEGTIVADFVARDFPVPTQASNDSGLGARTDVLGEVKTLQPSKSSYDKGNCQTNRPVNLRATQAVRSYRRRAAGLDQKYAQEVVGDGTNGQVGPFETALGEFYTGNVLPVAVGAFSEVNEDASKLITRLARLTAKTDFGKSMSPLVSHSRKGGAFPIMQSQFRRALGCLIARGQAQHLLKRRHYARPTAREAYQTAEDNHSRHRNRPRASMSGYARWWQNFIPEGYGLYQQWRNGKNFGSL
;
A
#
# COMPACT_ATOMS: atom_id res chain seq x y z
N SER A 1 -5.92 30.57 -0.76
CA SER A 1 -7.04 29.60 -0.85
C SER A 1 -6.83 28.48 0.17
N ASP A 2 -7.85 27.70 0.53
CA ASP A 2 -7.71 26.62 1.53
C ASP A 2 -6.69 25.53 1.11
N SER A 3 -6.49 25.37 -0.20
CA SER A 3 -5.46 24.52 -0.81
C SER A 3 -4.02 25.00 -0.49
N GLU A 4 -3.78 26.32 -0.43
CA GLU A 4 -2.45 26.87 -0.09
C GLU A 4 -2.10 26.59 1.38
N ARG A 5 -3.07 26.74 2.30
CA ARG A 5 -2.86 26.45 3.72
C ARG A 5 -2.52 24.98 3.97
N TYR A 6 -3.14 24.07 3.22
CA TYR A 6 -2.82 22.63 3.27
C TYR A 6 -1.41 22.34 2.78
N THR A 7 -1.01 22.95 1.68
CA THR A 7 0.31 22.77 1.07
C THR A 7 1.40 23.30 2.01
N ASP A 8 1.19 24.47 2.62
CA ASP A 8 2.10 25.04 3.62
C ASP A 8 2.20 24.17 4.87
N ALA A 9 1.10 23.60 5.35
CA ALA A 9 1.12 22.69 6.49
C ALA A 9 1.92 21.41 6.19
N ILE A 10 1.79 20.83 4.99
CA ILE A 10 2.59 19.68 4.57
C ILE A 10 4.08 20.05 4.49
N LEU A 11 4.42 21.18 3.85
CA LEU A 11 5.79 21.64 3.69
C LEU A 11 6.46 21.92 5.03
N HIS A 12 5.76 22.61 5.93
CA HIS A 12 6.26 22.92 7.27
C HIS A 12 6.50 21.65 8.10
N ALA A 13 5.72 20.61 7.86
CA ALA A 13 5.78 19.39 8.62
C ALA A 13 6.79 18.36 8.06
N GLN A 14 7.03 18.40 6.74
CA GLN A 14 8.20 17.81 6.09
C GLN A 14 9.49 18.49 6.55
N ALA A 15 9.50 19.82 6.68
CA ALA A 15 10.65 20.58 7.22
C ALA A 15 10.97 20.21 8.68
N GLN A 16 9.97 19.83 9.47
CA GLN A 16 10.15 19.31 10.83
C GLN A 16 10.59 17.84 10.90
N ASN A 17 10.80 17.18 9.76
CA ASN A 17 11.22 15.78 9.67
C ASN A 17 10.31 14.82 10.47
N LYS A 18 9.03 15.19 10.64
CA LYS A 18 8.03 14.31 11.22
C LYS A 18 7.68 13.27 10.17
N THR A 19 7.92 12.00 10.48
CA THR A 19 7.60 10.88 9.57
C THR A 19 6.10 10.72 9.32
N ASN A 20 5.26 11.31 10.17
CA ASN A 20 3.82 11.49 9.98
C ASN A 20 3.38 12.70 10.82
N PRO A 21 3.39 13.91 10.25
CA PRO A 21 2.99 15.07 11.01
C PRO A 21 1.51 15.02 11.38
N GLU A 22 1.19 15.46 12.59
CA GLU A 22 -0.17 15.45 13.10
C GLU A 22 -1.13 16.14 12.14
N GLY A 23 -2.09 15.35 11.66
CA GLY A 23 -3.12 15.82 10.74
C GLY A 23 -2.78 15.73 9.25
N THR A 24 -1.80 14.93 8.84
CA THR A 24 -1.56 14.63 7.43
C THR A 24 -2.12 13.26 7.01
N ILE A 25 -2.72 13.23 5.82
CA ILE A 25 -3.10 11.99 5.13
C ILE A 25 -1.99 11.68 4.14
N VAL A 26 -1.15 10.70 4.48
CA VAL A 26 -0.06 10.23 3.62
C VAL A 26 -0.49 8.93 2.95
N ALA A 27 -0.56 8.97 1.62
CA ALA A 27 -0.83 7.79 0.79
C ALA A 27 0.43 7.06 0.40
N ASP A 28 0.30 5.76 0.13
CA ASP A 28 1.41 4.93 -0.32
C ASP A 28 1.85 5.28 -1.75
N PHE A 29 0.92 5.73 -2.60
CA PHE A 29 1.24 6.27 -3.92
C PHE A 29 0.24 7.32 -4.38
N VAL A 30 0.70 8.19 -5.29
CA VAL A 30 -0.13 9.13 -6.04
C VAL A 30 0.13 8.91 -7.52
N ALA A 31 -0.91 8.73 -8.32
CA ALA A 31 -0.80 8.67 -9.77
C ALA A 31 -1.57 9.84 -10.37
N ARG A 32 -0.85 10.71 -11.09
CA ARG A 32 -1.45 11.81 -11.84
C ARG A 32 -1.91 11.32 -13.20
N ASP A 33 -2.90 12.01 -13.77
CA ASP A 33 -3.36 11.75 -15.13
C ASP A 33 -3.87 10.31 -15.36
N PHE A 34 -4.43 9.68 -14.33
CA PHE A 34 -4.92 8.31 -14.43
C PHE A 34 -6.10 8.27 -15.42
N PRO A 35 -6.07 7.40 -16.44
CA PRO A 35 -7.14 7.35 -17.44
C PRO A 35 -8.46 6.97 -16.77
N VAL A 36 -9.61 7.53 -17.15
CA VAL A 36 -10.93 7.15 -16.60
C VAL A 36 -11.72 6.32 -17.62
N PRO A 37 -12.53 5.32 -17.22
CA PRO A 37 -13.21 4.41 -18.15
C PRO A 37 -14.39 5.03 -18.94
N THR A 38 -14.85 6.23 -18.60
CA THR A 38 -16.15 6.77 -19.03
C THR A 38 -16.24 7.24 -20.47
N GLN A 39 -15.18 7.15 -21.26
CA GLN A 39 -15.25 7.37 -22.71
C GLN A 39 -14.59 6.23 -23.49
N ALA A 40 -15.22 5.87 -24.61
CA ALA A 40 -14.54 5.12 -25.65
C ALA A 40 -13.24 5.87 -25.97
N SER A 41 -12.10 5.21 -25.82
CA SER A 41 -10.81 5.74 -26.23
C SER A 41 -10.89 6.05 -27.72
N ASN A 42 -11.08 7.31 -28.08
CA ASN A 42 -10.81 7.79 -29.43
C ASN A 42 -9.29 7.82 -29.63
N ASP A 43 -8.85 7.64 -30.88
CA ASP A 43 -7.43 7.49 -31.25
C ASP A 43 -6.56 8.72 -30.91
N SER A 44 -7.20 9.82 -30.48
CA SER A 44 -6.60 11.05 -29.99
C SER A 44 -6.15 11.03 -28.52
N GLY A 45 -6.39 9.96 -27.76
CA GLY A 45 -5.90 9.84 -26.36
C GLY A 45 -6.57 10.79 -25.34
N LEU A 46 -7.64 11.46 -25.75
CA LEU A 46 -8.45 12.40 -24.97
C LEU A 46 -9.54 11.65 -24.21
N GLY A 47 -9.15 10.83 -23.24
CA GLY A 47 -10.08 10.34 -22.21
C GLY A 47 -10.03 11.26 -21.00
N ALA A 48 -11.14 11.37 -20.24
CA ALA A 48 -11.12 12.03 -18.95
C ALA A 48 -9.98 11.45 -18.08
N ARG A 49 -9.19 12.33 -17.49
CA ARG A 49 -8.05 12.02 -16.62
C ARG A 49 -8.35 12.54 -15.23
N THR A 50 -7.88 11.82 -14.21
CA THR A 50 -8.07 12.18 -12.81
C THR A 50 -6.87 11.72 -12.02
N ASP A 51 -6.64 12.37 -10.88
CA ASP A 51 -5.60 11.94 -9.97
C ASP A 51 -6.10 10.78 -9.11
N VAL A 52 -5.18 9.87 -8.76
CA VAL A 52 -5.44 8.72 -7.90
C VAL A 52 -4.58 8.85 -6.66
N LEU A 53 -5.24 8.88 -5.51
CA LEU A 53 -4.63 8.64 -4.21
C LEU A 53 -4.69 7.13 -3.94
N GLY A 54 -3.57 6.47 -3.67
CA GLY A 54 -3.49 5.01 -3.58
C GLY A 54 -2.98 4.49 -2.24
N GLU A 55 -3.62 3.46 -1.71
CA GLU A 55 -3.25 2.82 -0.44
C GLU A 55 -3.03 1.32 -0.62
N VAL A 56 -1.89 0.82 -0.17
CA VAL A 56 -1.53 -0.60 -0.20
C VAL A 56 -1.74 -1.20 1.19
N LYS A 57 -2.49 -2.30 1.25
CA LYS A 57 -2.70 -3.05 2.49
C LYS A 57 -2.37 -4.52 2.30
N THR A 58 -1.61 -5.07 3.24
CA THR A 58 -1.36 -6.51 3.33
C THR A 58 -2.22 -7.15 4.40
N LEU A 59 -2.70 -8.37 4.16
CA LEU A 59 -3.29 -9.25 5.17
C LEU A 59 -2.30 -10.35 5.56
N GLN A 60 -2.15 -10.58 6.86
CA GLN A 60 -1.39 -11.71 7.38
C GLN A 60 -2.30 -12.95 7.50
N PRO A 61 -1.75 -14.16 7.27
CA PRO A 61 -2.52 -15.39 7.46
C PRO A 61 -2.82 -15.54 8.95
N SER A 62 -4.09 -15.50 9.33
CA SER A 62 -4.52 -15.72 10.71
C SER A 62 -5.96 -16.20 10.77
N LYS A 63 -6.29 -16.93 11.84
CA LYS A 63 -7.65 -17.43 12.08
C LYS A 63 -8.66 -16.27 12.07
N SER A 64 -8.40 -15.20 12.81
CA SER A 64 -9.33 -14.05 12.85
C SER A 64 -9.54 -13.35 11.49
N SER A 65 -8.57 -13.44 10.57
CA SER A 65 -8.64 -12.82 9.25
C SER A 65 -9.29 -13.70 8.19
N TYR A 66 -9.17 -15.03 8.29
CA TYR A 66 -9.59 -15.98 7.25
C TYR A 66 -10.67 -17.01 7.68
N ASP A 67 -10.93 -17.16 8.98
CA ASP A 67 -11.86 -18.17 9.53
C ASP A 67 -13.34 -17.75 9.44
N LYS A 68 -13.63 -16.51 9.03
CA LYS A 68 -15.01 -15.97 8.93
C LYS A 68 -15.81 -16.48 7.73
N GLY A 69 -15.49 -17.68 7.24
CA GLY A 69 -16.04 -18.24 6.02
C GLY A 69 -15.48 -17.53 4.79
N ASN A 70 -14.75 -18.26 3.95
CA ASN A 70 -14.32 -17.79 2.63
C ASN A 70 -15.52 -17.72 1.68
N CYS A 71 -16.56 -16.95 2.01
CA CYS A 71 -17.64 -16.72 1.05
C CYS A 71 -17.11 -15.79 -0.05
N GLN A 72 -17.37 -16.14 -1.30
CA GLN A 72 -16.88 -15.37 -2.45
C GLN A 72 -17.35 -13.90 -2.42
N THR A 73 -18.43 -13.62 -1.70
CA THR A 73 -19.03 -12.31 -1.46
C THR A 73 -18.30 -11.45 -0.43
N ASN A 74 -17.75 -12.00 0.67
CA ASN A 74 -17.03 -11.25 1.70
C ASN A 74 -15.57 -11.68 1.85
N ARG A 75 -14.81 -11.58 0.76
CA ARG A 75 -13.38 -11.91 0.77
C ARG A 75 -12.62 -11.04 1.80
N PRO A 76 -11.72 -11.60 2.63
CA PRO A 76 -10.95 -10.85 3.61
C PRO A 76 -10.22 -9.62 3.06
N VAL A 77 -9.67 -9.72 1.85
CA VAL A 77 -9.03 -8.60 1.14
C VAL A 77 -9.99 -7.47 0.77
N ASN A 78 -11.24 -7.78 0.44
CA ASN A 78 -12.26 -6.75 0.17
C ASN A 78 -12.65 -6.03 1.48
N LEU A 79 -12.79 -6.77 2.59
CA LEU A 79 -13.02 -6.15 3.89
C LEU A 79 -11.87 -5.23 4.29
N ARG A 80 -10.63 -5.63 4.01
CA ARG A 80 -9.44 -4.79 4.25
C ARG A 80 -9.42 -3.53 3.40
N ALA A 81 -9.80 -3.64 2.12
CA ALA A 81 -9.94 -2.49 1.23
C ALA A 81 -11.00 -1.50 1.77
N THR A 82 -12.16 -2.01 2.19
CA THR A 82 -13.22 -1.18 2.81
C THR A 82 -12.74 -0.49 4.08
N GLN A 83 -11.95 -1.17 4.91
CA GLN A 83 -11.35 -0.56 6.10
C GLN A 83 -10.39 0.58 5.76
N ALA A 84 -9.58 0.43 4.70
CA ALA A 84 -8.68 1.46 4.23
C ALA A 84 -9.47 2.72 3.80
N VAL A 85 -10.48 2.55 2.95
CA VAL A 85 -11.37 3.64 2.52
C VAL A 85 -12.04 4.34 3.71
N ARG A 86 -12.61 3.57 4.66
CA ARG A 86 -13.20 4.12 5.89
C ARG A 86 -12.19 4.85 6.76
N SER A 87 -10.93 4.40 6.78
CA SER A 87 -9.87 5.07 7.54
C SER A 87 -9.53 6.44 6.95
N TYR A 88 -9.48 6.54 5.62
CA TYR A 88 -9.23 7.81 4.94
C TYR A 88 -10.37 8.80 5.14
N ARG A 89 -11.63 8.36 4.99
CA ARG A 89 -12.81 9.21 5.29
C ARG A 89 -12.81 9.74 6.71
N ARG A 90 -12.61 8.86 7.70
CA ARG A 90 -12.56 9.27 9.11
C ARG A 90 -11.42 10.24 9.40
N ARG A 91 -10.26 10.06 8.75
CA ARG A 91 -9.14 11.00 8.87
C ARG A 91 -9.51 12.36 8.28
N ALA A 92 -10.07 12.41 7.08
CA ALA A 92 -10.49 13.65 6.45
C ALA A 92 -11.54 14.39 7.30
N ALA A 93 -12.59 13.69 7.75
CA ALA A 93 -13.61 14.26 8.64
C ALA A 93 -13.00 14.79 9.96
N GLY A 94 -12.06 14.04 10.55
CA GLY A 94 -11.34 14.48 11.76
C GLY A 94 -10.45 15.71 11.52
N LEU A 95 -9.97 15.93 10.30
CA LEU A 95 -9.26 17.15 9.92
C LEU A 95 -10.20 18.32 9.71
N ASP A 96 -11.35 18.09 9.08
CA ASP A 96 -12.40 19.09 8.94
C ASP A 96 -12.87 19.59 10.31
N GLN A 97 -13.16 18.67 11.24
CA GLN A 97 -13.51 19.01 12.62
C GLN A 97 -12.40 19.72 13.41
N LYS A 98 -11.14 19.58 13.00
CA LYS A 98 -10.00 20.21 13.70
C LYS A 98 -9.65 21.58 13.13
N TYR A 99 -9.72 21.73 11.82
CA TYR A 99 -9.15 22.88 11.11
C TYR A 99 -10.19 23.69 10.32
N ALA A 100 -11.43 23.23 10.20
CA ALA A 100 -12.53 23.91 9.51
C ALA A 100 -13.84 23.87 10.34
N GLN A 101 -13.73 24.07 11.66
CA GLN A 101 -14.87 24.04 12.59
C GLN A 101 -15.95 25.06 12.23
N GLU A 102 -15.56 26.19 11.65
CA GLU A 102 -16.46 27.22 11.12
C GLU A 102 -17.34 26.71 9.97
N VAL A 103 -16.91 25.67 9.25
CA VAL A 103 -17.63 25.05 8.15
C VAL A 103 -18.45 23.85 8.62
N VAL A 104 -17.86 22.94 9.40
CA VAL A 104 -18.50 21.66 9.75
C VAL A 104 -19.08 21.61 11.17
N GLY A 105 -18.85 22.64 11.98
CA GLY A 105 -19.23 22.66 13.39
C GLY A 105 -18.55 21.54 14.18
N ASP A 106 -19.35 20.85 15.00
CA ASP A 106 -18.94 19.65 15.75
C ASP A 106 -18.97 18.36 14.88
N GLY A 107 -19.27 18.48 13.59
CA GLY A 107 -19.34 17.38 12.64
C GLY A 107 -20.61 16.53 12.72
N THR A 108 -21.64 16.94 13.47
CA THR A 108 -22.92 16.21 13.57
C THR A 108 -23.94 16.62 12.50
N ASN A 109 -23.75 17.78 11.88
CA ASN A 109 -24.70 18.38 10.94
C ASN A 109 -24.63 17.81 9.51
N GLY A 110 -23.78 16.80 9.25
CA GLY A 110 -23.60 16.19 7.93
C GLY A 110 -22.97 17.11 6.88
N GLN A 111 -22.43 18.26 7.30
CA GLN A 111 -21.68 19.17 6.44
C GLN A 111 -20.29 18.59 6.16
N VAL A 112 -19.87 18.68 4.91
CA VAL A 112 -18.57 18.20 4.42
C VAL A 112 -17.61 19.37 4.39
N GLY A 113 -16.45 19.22 5.03
CA GLY A 113 -15.43 20.28 5.05
C GLY A 113 -14.46 20.20 3.86
N PRO A 114 -13.47 21.11 3.81
CA PRO A 114 -12.50 21.17 2.72
C PRO A 114 -11.66 19.90 2.56
N PHE A 115 -11.33 19.16 3.64
CA PHE A 115 -10.51 17.95 3.57
C PHE A 115 -11.28 16.76 2.99
N GLU A 116 -12.53 16.54 3.44
CA GLU A 116 -13.40 15.53 2.83
C GLU A 116 -13.74 15.88 1.37
N THR A 117 -13.94 17.17 1.07
CA THR A 117 -14.14 17.64 -0.31
C THR A 117 -12.94 17.32 -1.19
N ALA A 118 -11.72 17.68 -0.76
CA ALA A 118 -10.49 17.37 -1.50
C ALA A 118 -10.26 15.87 -1.68
N LEU A 119 -10.58 15.05 -0.66
CA LEU A 119 -10.53 13.59 -0.79
C LEU A 119 -11.52 13.07 -1.84
N GLY A 120 -12.65 13.76 -2.03
CA GLY A 120 -13.68 13.45 -3.02
C GLY A 120 -13.28 13.73 -4.48
N GLU A 121 -12.24 14.53 -4.72
CA GLU A 121 -11.79 14.89 -6.08
C GLU A 121 -11.00 13.77 -6.78
N PHE A 122 -10.45 12.83 -6.01
CA PHE A 122 -9.70 11.70 -6.55
C PHE A 122 -10.61 10.68 -7.25
N TYR A 123 -10.02 9.87 -8.15
CA TYR A 123 -10.71 8.90 -9.01
C TYR A 123 -11.88 8.13 -8.38
N THR A 124 -11.72 7.62 -7.15
CA THR A 124 -12.73 6.78 -6.49
C THR A 124 -13.68 7.58 -5.58
N GLY A 125 -13.62 8.91 -5.62
CA GLY A 125 -14.16 9.78 -4.56
C GLY A 125 -13.47 9.53 -3.21
N ASN A 126 -12.29 8.91 -3.26
CA ASN A 126 -11.51 8.49 -2.11
C ASN A 126 -10.11 7.99 -2.52
N VAL A 127 -9.47 7.28 -1.59
CA VAL A 127 -8.32 6.45 -1.89
C VAL A 127 -8.71 5.22 -2.75
N LEU A 128 -7.83 4.81 -3.67
CA LEU A 128 -7.87 3.55 -4.39
C LEU A 128 -7.21 2.48 -3.51
N PRO A 129 -7.99 1.53 -2.94
CA PRO A 129 -7.42 0.50 -2.09
C PRO A 129 -6.82 -0.64 -2.93
N VAL A 130 -5.56 -0.96 -2.67
CA VAL A 130 -4.87 -2.15 -3.15
C VAL A 130 -4.62 -3.07 -1.96
N ALA A 131 -5.59 -3.94 -1.68
CA ALA A 131 -5.48 -4.92 -0.62
C ALA A 131 -5.03 -6.27 -1.18
N VAL A 132 -4.02 -6.82 -0.54
CA VAL A 132 -3.34 -8.06 -0.91
C VAL A 132 -3.34 -9.00 0.28
N GLY A 133 -3.74 -10.24 0.06
CA GLY A 133 -3.76 -11.27 1.08
C GLY A 133 -2.51 -12.15 1.09
N ALA A 134 -2.47 -13.03 2.09
CA ALA A 134 -1.35 -13.92 2.34
C ALA A 134 -1.13 -14.95 1.21
N PHE A 135 -2.20 -15.30 0.49
CA PHE A 135 -2.19 -16.30 -0.59
C PHE A 135 -2.23 -15.64 -1.97
N SER A 136 -1.79 -14.38 -2.07
CA SER A 136 -1.76 -13.59 -3.29
C SER A 136 -3.13 -13.27 -3.90
N GLU A 137 -4.21 -13.47 -3.14
CA GLU A 137 -5.51 -12.93 -3.49
C GLU A 137 -5.50 -11.40 -3.34
N VAL A 138 -6.25 -10.71 -4.21
CA VAL A 138 -6.33 -9.25 -4.21
C VAL A 138 -7.78 -8.79 -4.17
N ASN A 139 -8.03 -7.57 -3.68
CA ASN A 139 -9.36 -6.99 -3.70
C ASN A 139 -9.85 -6.69 -5.13
N GLU A 140 -11.14 -6.41 -5.25
CA GLU A 140 -11.79 -6.16 -6.53
C GLU A 140 -11.16 -5.00 -7.30
N ASP A 141 -10.86 -3.88 -6.64
CA ASP A 141 -10.28 -2.70 -7.31
C ASP A 141 -8.87 -2.96 -7.83
N ALA A 142 -8.03 -3.69 -7.06
CA ALA A 142 -6.73 -4.15 -7.54
C ALA A 142 -6.86 -5.10 -8.74
N SER A 143 -7.86 -6.00 -8.73
CA SER A 143 -8.14 -6.90 -9.86
C SER A 143 -8.57 -6.13 -11.11
N LYS A 144 -9.42 -5.10 -10.96
CA LYS A 144 -9.81 -4.17 -12.03
C LYS A 144 -8.61 -3.40 -12.56
N LEU A 145 -7.73 -2.91 -11.68
CA LEU A 145 -6.48 -2.23 -12.04
C LEU A 145 -5.56 -3.13 -12.87
N ILE A 146 -5.30 -4.36 -12.42
CA ILE A 146 -4.48 -5.34 -13.15
C ILE A 146 -5.07 -5.62 -14.53
N THR A 147 -6.39 -5.81 -14.60
CA THR A 147 -7.11 -6.04 -15.86
C THR A 147 -6.94 -4.85 -16.81
N ARG A 148 -6.96 -3.62 -16.29
CA ARG A 148 -6.77 -2.43 -17.08
C ARG A 148 -5.35 -2.29 -17.60
N LEU A 149 -4.35 -2.48 -16.74
CA LEU A 149 -2.95 -2.47 -17.13
C LEU A 149 -2.68 -3.51 -18.22
N ALA A 150 -3.26 -4.70 -18.09
CA ALA A 150 -3.17 -5.75 -19.10
C ALA A 150 -3.76 -5.30 -20.45
N ARG A 151 -4.90 -4.61 -20.46
CA ARG A 151 -5.50 -4.06 -21.69
C ARG A 151 -4.64 -2.99 -22.33
N LEU A 152 -4.11 -2.05 -21.54
CA LEU A 152 -3.25 -0.99 -22.04
C LEU A 152 -1.97 -1.58 -22.64
N THR A 153 -1.34 -2.51 -21.93
CA THR A 153 -0.12 -3.18 -22.39
C THR A 153 -0.36 -3.99 -23.65
N ALA A 154 -1.49 -4.71 -23.74
CA ALA A 154 -1.85 -5.49 -24.92
C ALA A 154 -2.05 -4.64 -26.20
N LYS A 155 -2.35 -3.34 -26.06
CA LYS A 155 -2.46 -2.40 -27.20
C LYS A 155 -1.11 -1.87 -27.68
N THR A 156 -0.05 -1.98 -26.88
CA THR A 156 1.30 -1.56 -27.27
C THR A 156 1.90 -2.51 -28.30
N ASP A 157 2.93 -2.07 -29.02
CA ASP A 157 3.62 -2.94 -30.00
C ASP A 157 4.30 -4.14 -29.33
N PHE A 158 4.82 -3.96 -28.11
CA PHE A 158 5.27 -5.06 -27.25
C PHE A 158 4.14 -6.04 -26.94
N GLY A 159 2.94 -5.53 -26.62
CA GLY A 159 1.76 -6.35 -26.43
C GLY A 159 1.45 -7.19 -27.67
N LYS A 160 1.35 -6.52 -28.83
CA LYS A 160 1.05 -7.15 -30.11
C LYS A 160 2.07 -8.23 -30.48
N SER A 161 3.37 -8.00 -30.25
CA SER A 161 4.42 -8.98 -30.56
C SER A 161 4.39 -10.24 -29.69
N MET A 162 3.74 -10.17 -28.52
CA MET A 162 3.65 -11.29 -27.57
C MET A 162 2.52 -12.28 -27.89
N SER A 163 1.64 -11.98 -28.84
CA SER A 163 0.60 -12.90 -29.28
C SER A 163 0.84 -13.36 -30.71
N PRO A 164 0.76 -14.67 -31.00
CA PRO A 164 0.78 -15.16 -32.38
C PRO A 164 -0.51 -14.79 -33.14
N LEU A 165 -1.54 -14.30 -32.44
CA LEU A 165 -2.81 -13.89 -33.02
C LEU A 165 -2.84 -12.37 -33.19
N VAL A 166 -2.98 -11.91 -34.44
CA VAL A 166 -3.25 -10.50 -34.79
C VAL A 166 -4.73 -10.19 -34.53
N SER A 167 -5.18 -10.38 -33.29
CA SER A 167 -6.56 -10.11 -32.87
C SER A 167 -6.62 -8.85 -32.04
N HIS A 168 -7.42 -7.89 -32.49
CA HIS A 168 -7.72 -6.64 -31.77
C HIS A 168 -8.92 -6.82 -30.79
N SER A 169 -9.42 -8.05 -30.63
CA SER A 169 -10.62 -8.34 -29.83
C SER A 169 -10.38 -8.18 -28.33
N ARG A 170 -11.38 -7.64 -27.62
CA ARG A 170 -11.38 -7.47 -26.15
C ARG A 170 -11.19 -8.77 -25.36
N LYS A 171 -11.38 -9.95 -25.97
CA LYS A 171 -11.30 -11.26 -25.32
C LYS A 171 -10.17 -12.16 -25.85
N GLY A 172 -9.43 -11.73 -26.87
CA GLY A 172 -8.40 -12.54 -27.55
C GLY A 172 -7.05 -11.84 -27.68
N GLY A 173 -6.15 -12.42 -28.46
CA GLY A 173 -4.84 -11.82 -28.76
C GLY A 173 -3.92 -11.73 -27.55
N ALA A 174 -3.22 -10.60 -27.42
CA ALA A 174 -2.22 -10.37 -26.37
C ALA A 174 -2.81 -10.13 -24.97
N PHE A 175 -4.07 -9.71 -24.86
CA PHE A 175 -4.70 -9.37 -23.59
C PHE A 175 -4.73 -10.51 -22.55
N PRO A 176 -5.24 -11.73 -22.85
CA PRO A 176 -5.25 -12.83 -21.89
C PRO A 176 -3.84 -13.23 -21.44
N ILE A 177 -2.85 -13.14 -22.34
CA ILE A 177 -1.44 -13.39 -22.02
C ILE A 177 -0.94 -12.34 -21.02
N MET A 178 -1.11 -11.06 -21.31
CA MET A 178 -0.69 -9.96 -20.44
C MET A 178 -1.39 -10.02 -19.07
N GLN A 179 -2.69 -10.34 -19.05
CA GLN A 179 -3.44 -10.45 -17.81
C GLN A 179 -2.93 -11.60 -16.94
N SER A 180 -2.63 -12.76 -17.55
CA SER A 180 -2.03 -13.90 -16.85
C SER A 180 -0.63 -13.56 -16.31
N GLN A 181 0.21 -12.92 -17.14
CA GLN A 181 1.57 -12.52 -16.75
C GLN A 181 1.57 -11.52 -15.60
N PHE A 182 0.72 -10.49 -15.63
CA PHE A 182 0.63 -9.54 -14.51
C PHE A 182 0.12 -10.18 -13.23
N ARG A 183 -0.91 -11.04 -13.30
CA ARG A 183 -1.39 -11.77 -12.12
C ARG A 183 -0.30 -12.66 -11.53
N ARG A 184 0.43 -13.39 -12.38
CA ARG A 184 1.54 -14.26 -11.94
C ARG A 184 2.69 -13.46 -11.34
N ALA A 185 3.15 -12.42 -12.03
CA ALA A 185 4.24 -11.57 -11.57
C ALA A 185 3.91 -10.94 -10.21
N LEU A 186 2.71 -10.37 -10.07
CA LEU A 186 2.25 -9.77 -8.82
C LEU A 186 2.15 -10.84 -7.71
N GLY A 187 1.53 -11.99 -7.98
CA GLY A 187 1.42 -13.07 -7.00
C GLY A 187 2.79 -13.59 -6.53
N CYS A 188 3.74 -13.79 -7.44
CA CYS A 188 5.09 -14.19 -7.09
C CYS A 188 5.81 -13.13 -6.23
N LEU A 189 5.65 -11.84 -6.56
CA LEU A 189 6.23 -10.74 -5.78
C LEU A 189 5.66 -10.71 -4.36
N ILE A 190 4.34 -10.85 -4.22
CA ILE A 190 3.65 -10.85 -2.93
C ILE A 190 4.10 -12.03 -2.09
N ALA A 191 4.01 -13.25 -2.63
CA ALA A 191 4.37 -14.46 -1.91
C ALA A 191 5.84 -14.41 -1.43
N ARG A 192 6.74 -13.94 -2.30
CA ARG A 192 8.15 -13.72 -1.95
C ARG A 192 8.31 -12.68 -0.85
N GLY A 193 7.64 -11.53 -0.96
CA GLY A 193 7.69 -10.47 0.05
C GLY A 193 7.16 -10.93 1.41
N GLN A 194 6.05 -11.65 1.44
CA GLN A 194 5.49 -12.22 2.68
C GLN A 194 6.45 -13.23 3.31
N ALA A 195 7.00 -14.17 2.52
CA ALA A 195 7.99 -15.13 3.01
C ALA A 195 9.21 -14.41 3.58
N GLN A 196 9.72 -13.37 2.92
CA GLN A 196 10.82 -12.56 3.44
C GLN A 196 10.46 -11.84 4.75
N HIS A 197 9.25 -11.29 4.89
CA HIS A 197 8.83 -10.67 6.15
C HIS A 197 8.71 -11.68 7.29
N LEU A 198 8.20 -12.89 7.02
CA LEU A 198 8.14 -13.98 8.01
C LEU A 198 9.54 -14.44 8.42
N LEU A 199 10.44 -14.67 7.46
CA LEU A 199 11.84 -15.03 7.72
C LEU A 199 12.54 -13.96 8.56
N LYS A 200 12.33 -12.68 8.22
CA LYS A 200 12.84 -11.55 9.01
C LYS A 200 12.33 -11.57 10.43
N ARG A 201 11.14 -12.09 10.72
CA ARG A 201 10.56 -12.17 12.08
C ARG A 201 10.86 -13.48 12.80
N ARG A 202 11.46 -14.47 12.14
CA ARG A 202 11.76 -15.79 12.74
C ARG A 202 12.58 -15.67 14.02
N HIS A 203 13.45 -14.67 14.13
CA HIS A 203 14.25 -14.44 15.33
C HIS A 203 13.43 -14.05 16.57
N TYR A 204 12.15 -13.67 16.43
CA TYR A 204 11.22 -13.49 17.56
C TYR A 204 10.53 -14.79 17.98
N ALA A 205 10.59 -15.85 17.17
CA ALA A 205 10.00 -17.12 17.53
C ALA A 205 10.75 -17.75 18.71
N ARG A 206 10.04 -18.09 19.77
CA ARG A 206 10.57 -18.72 20.98
C ARG A 206 9.65 -19.85 21.45
N PRO A 207 10.16 -20.83 22.20
CA PRO A 207 9.37 -21.89 22.83
C PRO A 207 8.21 -21.36 23.67
N THR A 208 8.39 -20.22 24.35
CA THR A 208 7.36 -19.63 25.23
C THR A 208 7.01 -18.20 24.83
N ALA A 209 5.76 -17.79 25.10
CA ALA A 209 5.29 -16.42 24.85
C ALA A 209 6.10 -15.38 25.65
N ARG A 210 6.54 -15.74 26.86
CA ARG A 210 7.35 -14.86 27.72
C ARG A 210 8.72 -14.57 27.10
N GLU A 211 9.40 -15.59 26.58
CA GLU A 211 10.69 -15.42 25.90
C GLU A 211 10.55 -14.63 24.60
N ALA A 212 9.47 -14.86 23.85
CA ALA A 212 9.19 -14.10 22.63
C ALA A 212 8.97 -12.62 22.94
N TYR A 213 8.22 -12.32 24.01
CA TYR A 213 7.99 -10.97 24.49
C TYR A 213 9.29 -10.29 24.95
N GLN A 214 10.10 -10.95 25.77
CA GLN A 214 11.39 -10.43 26.21
C GLN A 214 12.32 -10.14 25.03
N THR A 215 12.43 -11.08 24.08
CA THR A 215 13.20 -10.88 22.85
C THR A 215 12.67 -9.68 22.03
N ALA A 216 11.35 -9.49 21.98
CA ALA A 216 10.77 -8.34 21.30
C ALA A 216 11.16 -7.03 21.99
N GLU A 217 10.98 -6.93 23.31
CA GLU A 217 11.38 -5.78 24.16
C GLU A 217 12.87 -5.42 24.01
N ASP A 218 13.75 -6.43 24.06
CA ASP A 218 15.20 -6.24 23.91
C ASP A 218 15.58 -5.70 22.51
N ASN A 219 14.74 -5.95 21.50
CA ASN A 219 14.95 -5.53 20.11
C ASN A 219 14.10 -4.32 19.70
N HIS A 220 13.34 -3.72 20.62
CA HIS A 220 12.59 -2.49 20.34
C HIS A 220 13.53 -1.31 20.00
N SER A 221 13.02 -0.36 19.20
CA SER A 221 13.79 0.78 18.69
C SER A 221 14.44 1.67 19.76
N ARG A 222 13.94 1.64 20.99
CA ARG A 222 14.53 2.35 22.15
C ARG A 222 15.89 1.79 22.58
N HIS A 223 16.19 0.53 22.25
CA HIS A 223 17.46 -0.14 22.55
C HIS A 223 18.40 -0.25 21.33
N ARG A 224 17.98 0.31 20.18
CA ARG A 224 18.75 0.30 18.93
C ARG A 224 19.75 1.45 18.90
N ASN A 225 21.01 1.17 19.23
CA ASN A 225 22.10 2.12 19.00
C ASN A 225 22.34 2.26 17.49
N ARG A 226 21.99 3.42 16.92
CA ARG A 226 22.45 3.84 15.60
C ARG A 226 23.88 4.39 15.76
N PRO A 227 24.93 3.76 15.21
CA PRO A 227 26.22 4.42 15.09
C PRO A 227 26.02 5.65 14.21
N ARG A 228 26.46 6.83 14.66
CA ARG A 228 26.36 8.11 13.92
C ARG A 228 27.09 8.14 12.56
N ALA A 229 27.69 7.03 12.12
CA ALA A 229 28.61 6.97 10.98
C ALA A 229 28.13 6.13 9.78
N SER A 230 26.92 5.57 9.75
CA SER A 230 26.42 4.86 8.55
C SER A 230 25.36 5.67 7.80
N MET A 231 25.72 6.87 7.35
CA MET A 231 25.02 7.56 6.27
C MET A 231 25.97 7.67 5.08
N SER A 232 25.66 6.93 4.01
CA SER A 232 25.94 7.25 2.60
C SER A 232 26.02 5.93 1.82
N GLY A 233 24.95 5.59 1.08
CA GLY A 233 25.02 4.49 0.10
C GLY A 233 23.90 3.46 0.22
N TYR A 234 22.79 3.74 -0.44
CA TYR A 234 21.95 2.77 -1.16
C TYR A 234 21.52 1.47 -0.43
N ALA A 235 20.33 1.53 0.18
CA ALA A 235 19.41 0.40 0.18
C ALA A 235 18.21 0.74 -0.71
N ARG A 236 18.26 0.36 -2.00
CA ARG A 236 17.11 0.41 -2.91
C ARG A 236 16.05 -0.61 -2.43
N TRP A 237 14.76 -0.33 -2.66
CA TRP A 237 13.66 -1.20 -2.23
C TRP A 237 13.68 -2.62 -2.84
N TRP A 238 14.50 -2.87 -3.87
CA TRP A 238 14.75 -4.17 -4.49
C TRP A 238 16.10 -4.80 -4.12
N GLN A 239 16.97 -4.09 -3.40
CA GLN A 239 18.19 -4.68 -2.85
C GLN A 239 17.80 -5.52 -1.63
N ASN A 240 17.67 -6.82 -1.91
CA ASN A 240 17.53 -7.85 -0.90
C ASN A 240 18.68 -7.73 0.12
N PHE A 241 18.32 -7.96 1.39
CA PHE A 241 19.16 -7.80 2.59
C PHE A 241 19.28 -6.36 3.10
N ILE A 242 19.07 -6.22 4.40
CA ILE A 242 19.55 -5.06 5.16
C ILE A 242 21.07 -5.04 4.91
N PRO A 243 21.65 -4.02 4.25
CA PRO A 243 23.09 -4.00 3.97
C PRO A 243 23.93 -4.10 5.26
N GLU A 244 23.33 -3.71 6.38
CA GLU A 244 23.92 -3.61 7.71
C GLU A 244 23.93 -4.95 8.50
N GLY A 245 23.27 -6.00 7.99
CA GLY A 245 23.23 -7.33 8.63
C GLY A 245 22.59 -7.36 10.04
N TYR A 246 22.64 -8.52 10.70
CA TYR A 246 22.16 -8.72 12.08
C TYR A 246 23.10 -8.09 13.14
N GLY A 247 24.25 -7.52 12.76
CA GLY A 247 25.28 -6.99 13.68
C GLY A 247 24.92 -5.69 14.42
N LEU A 248 23.74 -5.13 14.18
CA LEU A 248 23.21 -3.96 14.88
C LEU A 248 22.34 -4.30 16.09
N TYR A 249 21.95 -5.56 16.28
CA TYR A 249 21.19 -5.97 17.47
C TYR A 249 22.16 -6.46 18.56
N GLN A 250 21.94 -6.04 19.81
CA GLN A 250 22.85 -6.33 20.93
C GLN A 250 23.07 -7.85 21.14
N GLN A 251 22.06 -8.67 20.85
CA GLN A 251 22.13 -10.13 20.94
C GLN A 251 23.18 -10.78 20.02
N TRP A 252 23.61 -10.10 18.95
CA TRP A 252 24.65 -10.59 18.03
C TRP A 252 26.02 -9.93 18.24
N ARG A 253 26.12 -8.91 19.11
CA ARG A 253 27.39 -8.27 19.50
C ARG A 253 27.99 -8.92 20.74
N ASN A 254 27.14 -9.28 21.70
CA ASN A 254 27.58 -9.93 22.92
C ASN A 254 27.39 -11.42 22.75
N GLY A 255 28.35 -12.10 22.12
CA GLY A 255 28.40 -13.56 21.99
C GLY A 255 28.34 -14.27 23.35
N LYS A 256 27.17 -14.25 23.99
CA LYS A 256 26.81 -15.16 25.06
C LYS A 256 26.51 -16.46 24.35
N ASN A 257 27.56 -17.29 24.30
CA ASN A 257 27.54 -18.72 24.08
C ASN A 257 26.12 -19.24 23.91
N PHE A 258 25.74 -19.53 22.66
CA PHE A 258 24.76 -20.59 22.44
C PHE A 258 25.34 -21.81 23.16
N GLY A 259 24.84 -22.06 24.38
CA GLY A 259 25.13 -23.30 25.07
C GLY A 259 24.87 -24.43 24.09
N SER A 260 25.81 -25.36 24.03
CA SER A 260 25.70 -26.60 23.26
C SER A 260 24.28 -27.17 23.34
N LEU A 261 23.78 -27.65 22.21
CA LEU A 261 22.59 -28.50 22.10
C LEU A 261 22.60 -29.60 23.17
#